data_AF-A0A8D7ZUV9-F1
#
_entry.id   AF-A0A8D7ZUV9-F1
#
_cell.length_a   1.000
_cell.length_b   1.000
_cell.length_c   1.000
_cell.angle_alpha   90.00
_cell.angle_beta   90.00
_cell.angle_gamma   90.00
#
_symmetry.space_group_name_H-M   'P 1'
#
loop_
_entity.id
_entity.type
_entity.pdbx_description
1 polymer ?
#
loop_
_entity_poly.entity_id
_entity_poly.type
_entity_poly.pdbx_seq_one_letter_code
_entity_poly.pdbx_strand_id
1 'polypeptide(L)'
;MATMLNGAAVMDAALLLIAGNESCPQPQTSEHLAAIEIMKLKHIIILQNKIDLVKDTQAKEQQEQIVKFVQGTVAEGAPIIPISAQLKYNIEVLCEYITKKIPIPPRNFAGAPRLIVIRSFDVNKPGCEVKDLK
;
A
#
# COMPACT_ATOMS: atom_id res chain seq x y z
N MET A 1 11.83 9.96 -0.95
CA MET A 1 11.80 8.62 -1.57
C MET A 1 12.67 7.58 -0.84
N ALA A 2 13.88 7.90 -0.38
CA ALA A 2 14.78 6.94 0.30
C ALA A 2 14.16 6.19 1.50
N THR A 3 13.32 6.87 2.30
CA THR A 3 12.60 6.27 3.42
C THR A 3 11.53 5.26 2.99
N MET A 4 10.87 5.48 1.85
CA MET A 4 9.90 4.53 1.27
C MET A 4 10.60 3.27 0.76
N LEU A 5 11.72 3.42 0.05
CA LEU A 5 12.50 2.31 -0.51
C LEU A 5 13.03 1.35 0.57
N ASN A 6 13.54 1.89 1.68
CA ASN A 6 14.02 1.07 2.79
C ASN A 6 12.87 0.28 3.46
N GLY A 7 11.68 0.87 3.56
CA GLY A 7 10.51 0.22 4.14
C GLY A 7 9.89 -0.83 3.21
N ALA A 8 9.93 -0.60 1.90
CA ALA A 8 9.33 -1.49 0.92
C ALA A 8 10.16 -2.77 0.68
N ALA A 9 11.44 -2.81 1.11
CA ALA A 9 12.29 -4.00 1.06
C ALA A 9 11.80 -5.21 1.87
N VAL A 10 10.92 -4.98 2.86
CA VAL A 10 10.34 -6.05 3.69
C VAL A 10 8.86 -6.27 3.42
N MET A 11 8.28 -5.58 2.44
CA MET A 11 6.85 -5.70 2.13
C MET A 11 6.62 -6.91 1.21
N ASP A 12 5.58 -7.68 1.53
CA ASP A 12 5.15 -8.83 0.71
C ASP A 12 4.07 -8.42 -0.33
N ALA A 13 3.37 -7.32 -0.07
CA ALA A 13 2.31 -6.76 -0.89
C ALA A 13 2.24 -5.24 -0.75
N ALA A 14 1.62 -4.56 -1.72
CA ALA A 14 1.41 -3.11 -1.70
C ALA A 14 -0.04 -2.73 -2.00
N LEU A 15 -0.52 -1.68 -1.33
CA LEU A 15 -1.79 -1.01 -1.63
C LEU A 15 -1.48 0.33 -2.29
N LEU A 16 -1.88 0.50 -3.56
CA LEU A 16 -1.76 1.77 -4.28
C LEU A 16 -3.05 2.56 -4.10
N LEU A 17 -3.06 3.54 -3.19
CA LEU A 17 -4.20 4.41 -2.96
C LEU A 17 -4.21 5.57 -3.97
N ILE A 18 -5.35 5.75 -4.64
CA ILE A 18 -5.60 6.83 -5.61
C ILE A 18 -6.88 7.55 -5.19
N ALA A 19 -6.84 8.87 -5.11
CA ALA A 19 -7.98 9.68 -4.68
C ALA A 19 -8.99 9.84 -5.82
N GLY A 20 -10.24 9.43 -5.59
CA GLY A 20 -11.34 9.43 -6.56
C GLY A 20 -11.69 10.79 -7.14
N ASN A 21 -11.46 11.83 -6.35
CA ASN A 21 -11.79 13.23 -6.66
C ASN A 21 -10.69 13.98 -7.41
N GLU A 22 -9.59 13.32 -7.77
CA GLU A 22 -8.44 13.90 -8.46
C GLU A 22 -8.18 13.16 -9.78
N SER A 23 -7.55 13.83 -10.74
CA SER A 23 -7.15 13.19 -12.00
C SER A 23 -6.04 12.16 -11.76
N CYS A 24 -6.10 11.04 -12.47
CA CYS A 24 -5.06 10.03 -12.46
C CYS A 24 -4.28 10.08 -13.78
N PRO A 25 -2.93 10.04 -13.78
CA PRO A 25 -2.03 9.90 -12.62
C PRO A 25 -1.59 11.24 -12.00
N GLN A 26 -1.35 11.22 -10.68
CA GLN A 26 -0.62 12.29 -9.98
C GLN A 26 0.89 12.00 -9.98
N PRO A 27 1.78 13.02 -9.95
CA PRO A 27 3.23 12.82 -9.98
C PRO A 27 3.73 11.85 -8.91
N GLN A 28 3.20 11.96 -7.68
CA GLN A 28 3.57 11.09 -6.57
C GLN A 28 3.08 9.64 -6.74
N THR A 29 1.94 9.44 -7.40
CA THR A 29 1.41 8.10 -7.73
C THR A 29 2.32 7.42 -8.75
N SER A 30 2.79 8.15 -9.75
CA SER A 30 3.78 7.65 -10.74
C SER A 30 5.11 7.28 -10.09
N GLU A 31 5.61 8.14 -9.21
CA GLU A 31 6.84 7.88 -8.45
C GLU A 31 6.73 6.62 -7.57
N HIS A 32 5.61 6.45 -6.86
CA HIS A 32 5.40 5.27 -6.02
C HIS A 32 5.23 4.00 -6.84
N LEU A 33 4.57 4.05 -7.99
CA LEU A 33 4.46 2.90 -8.90
C LEU A 33 5.83 2.46 -9.43
N ALA A 34 6.68 3.41 -9.82
CA ALA A 34 8.05 3.12 -10.24
C ALA A 34 8.88 2.49 -9.11
N ALA A 35 8.71 2.94 -7.86
CA ALA A 35 9.36 2.32 -6.71
C ALA A 35 8.91 0.87 -6.51
N ILE A 36 7.59 0.61 -6.60
CA ILE A 36 7.01 -0.74 -6.49
C ILE A 36 7.55 -1.68 -7.58
N GLU A 37 7.71 -1.17 -8.80
CA GLU A 37 8.29 -1.89 -9.94
C GLU A 37 9.75 -2.28 -9.70
N ILE A 38 10.56 -1.38 -9.18
CA ILE A 38 11.95 -1.67 -8.79
C ILE A 38 12.00 -2.76 -7.70
N MET A 39 11.06 -2.73 -6.76
CA MET A 39 10.97 -3.69 -5.65
C MET A 39 10.39 -5.05 -6.08
N LYS A 40 9.81 -5.14 -7.29
CA LYS A 40 9.20 -6.36 -7.85
C LYS A 40 8.14 -6.99 -6.95
N LEU A 41 7.33 -6.17 -6.27
CA LEU A 41 6.21 -6.66 -5.48
C LEU A 41 5.17 -7.31 -6.41
N LYS A 42 4.82 -8.56 -6.13
CA LYS A 42 3.89 -9.34 -6.96
C LYS A 42 2.43 -9.08 -6.62
N HIS A 43 2.15 -8.79 -5.35
CA HIS A 43 0.80 -8.62 -4.84
C HIS A 43 0.50 -7.14 -4.68
N ILE A 44 -0.17 -6.57 -5.69
CA ILE A 44 -0.57 -5.16 -5.72
C ILE A 44 -2.10 -5.08 -5.76
N ILE A 45 -2.66 -4.18 -4.96
CA ILE A 45 -4.09 -3.85 -4.97
C ILE A 45 -4.21 -2.35 -5.14
N ILE A 46 -5.06 -1.91 -6.06
CA ILE A 46 -5.31 -0.49 -6.29
C ILE A 46 -6.60 -0.12 -5.56
N LEU A 47 -6.55 0.95 -4.76
CA LEU A 47 -7.68 1.44 -3.99
C LEU A 47 -8.09 2.80 -4.53
N GLN A 48 -9.28 2.88 -5.11
CA GLN A 48 -9.88 4.14 -5.51
C GLN A 48 -10.63 4.71 -4.31
N ASN A 49 -10.00 5.61 -3.56
CA ASN A 49 -10.54 6.17 -2.32
C ASN A 49 -11.45 7.39 -2.59
N LYS A 50 -12.19 7.86 -1.57
CA LYS A 50 -13.06 9.05 -1.64
C LYS A 50 -14.18 8.96 -2.69
N ILE A 51 -14.68 7.75 -2.95
CA ILE A 51 -15.81 7.56 -3.89
C ILE A 51 -17.09 8.28 -3.44
N ASP A 52 -17.19 8.61 -2.16
CA ASP A 52 -18.28 9.37 -1.56
C ASP A 52 -18.35 10.83 -2.05
N LEU A 53 -17.24 11.37 -2.57
CA LEU A 53 -17.15 12.75 -3.05
C LEU A 53 -17.41 12.89 -4.55
N VAL A 54 -17.57 11.79 -5.28
CA VAL A 54 -17.69 11.78 -6.75
C VAL A 54 -18.94 11.06 -7.21
N LYS A 55 -19.43 11.42 -8.41
CA LYS A 55 -20.55 10.71 -9.04
C LYS A 55 -20.07 9.39 -9.64
N ASP A 56 -20.98 8.43 -9.80
CA ASP A 56 -20.70 7.12 -10.39
C ASP A 56 -20.04 7.22 -11.78
N THR A 57 -20.46 8.17 -12.62
CA THR A 57 -19.85 8.39 -13.94
C THR A 57 -18.40 8.84 -13.83
N GLN A 58 -18.09 9.77 -12.94
CA GLN A 58 -16.73 10.26 -12.70
C GLN A 58 -15.84 9.17 -12.11
N ALA A 59 -16.39 8.36 -11.19
CA ALA A 59 -15.66 7.24 -10.61
C ALA A 59 -15.28 6.20 -11.69
N LYS A 60 -16.19 5.89 -12.62
CA LYS A 60 -15.92 4.99 -13.76
C LYS A 60 -14.91 5.57 -14.74
N GLU A 61 -15.05 6.82 -15.12
CA GLU A 61 -14.08 7.52 -15.97
C GLU A 61 -12.67 7.50 -15.36
N GLN A 62 -12.57 7.76 -14.06
CA GLN A 62 -11.30 7.71 -13.37
C GLN A 62 -10.75 6.28 -13.25
N GLN A 63 -11.61 5.28 -13.05
CA GLN A 63 -11.21 3.88 -13.06
C GLN A 63 -10.57 3.49 -14.41
N GLU A 64 -11.11 3.97 -15.53
CA GLU A 64 -10.50 3.77 -16.86
C GLU A 64 -9.14 4.47 -16.99
N GLN A 65 -8.97 5.66 -16.40
CA GLN A 65 -7.67 6.34 -16.35
C GLN A 65 -6.64 5.53 -15.56
N ILE A 66 -7.03 4.96 -14.42
CA ILE A 66 -6.18 4.08 -13.60
C ILE A 66 -5.76 2.85 -14.41
N VAL A 67 -6.69 2.20 -15.11
CA VAL A 67 -6.38 1.03 -15.96
C VAL A 67 -5.36 1.37 -17.04
N LYS A 68 -5.54 2.51 -17.72
CA LYS A 68 -4.58 3.00 -18.74
C LYS A 68 -3.21 3.34 -18.14
N PHE A 69 -3.19 3.89 -16.93
CA PHE A 69 -1.96 4.25 -16.24
C PHE A 69 -1.14 3.04 -15.81
N VAL A 70 -1.78 1.96 -15.35
CA VAL A 70 -1.07 0.74 -14.92
C VAL A 70 -0.76 -0.23 -16.04
N GLN A 71 -1.29 0.01 -17.24
CA GLN A 71 -1.03 -0.82 -18.42
C GLN A 71 0.47 -0.83 -18.75
N GLY A 72 1.05 -2.02 -18.90
CA GLY A 72 2.48 -2.21 -19.17
C GLY A 72 3.38 -2.14 -17.93
N THR A 73 2.82 -2.05 -16.73
CA THR A 73 3.56 -2.00 -15.45
C THR A 73 3.38 -3.27 -14.63
N VAL A 74 4.10 -3.41 -13.52
CA VAL A 74 3.91 -4.52 -12.56
C VAL A 74 2.51 -4.56 -11.93
N ALA A 75 1.76 -3.46 -11.98
CA ALA A 75 0.39 -3.36 -11.48
C ALA A 75 -0.66 -3.65 -12.57
N GLU A 76 -0.25 -4.08 -13.76
CA GLU A 76 -1.18 -4.46 -14.82
C GLU A 76 -2.08 -5.63 -14.36
N GLY A 77 -3.40 -5.48 -14.54
CA GLY A 77 -4.37 -6.47 -14.09
C GLY A 77 -4.59 -6.52 -12.57
N ALA A 78 -3.98 -5.60 -11.79
CA ALA A 78 -4.26 -5.49 -10.37
C ALA A 78 -5.74 -5.14 -10.13
N PRO A 79 -6.37 -5.72 -9.09
CA PRO A 79 -7.74 -5.38 -8.71
C PRO A 79 -7.86 -3.90 -8.33
N ILE A 80 -8.87 -3.22 -8.87
CA ILE A 80 -9.23 -1.87 -8.48
C ILE A 80 -10.47 -1.94 -7.59
N ILE A 81 -10.32 -1.59 -6.32
CA ILE A 81 -11.40 -1.63 -5.33
C ILE A 81 -11.82 -0.19 -5.00
N PRO A 82 -13.05 0.23 -5.36
CA PRO A 82 -13.59 1.53 -4.95
C PRO A 82 -13.94 1.51 -3.47
N ILE A 83 -13.36 2.43 -2.68
CA ILE A 83 -13.57 2.51 -1.23
C ILE A 83 -13.86 3.95 -0.78
N SER A 84 -14.56 4.09 0.33
CA SER A 84 -14.56 5.34 1.11
C SER A 84 -13.97 5.02 2.47
N ALA A 85 -12.73 5.46 2.72
CA ALA A 85 -12.09 5.23 4.02
C ALA A 85 -12.84 5.94 5.16
N GLN A 86 -13.46 7.09 4.88
CA GLN A 86 -14.19 7.89 5.86
C GLN A 86 -15.53 7.25 6.23
N LEU A 87 -16.32 6.83 5.24
CA LEU A 87 -17.61 6.18 5.46
C LEU A 87 -17.52 4.65 5.61
N LYS A 88 -16.30 4.11 5.53
CA LYS A 88 -15.97 2.68 5.60
C LYS A 88 -16.64 1.82 4.52
N TYR A 89 -16.95 2.40 3.36
CA TYR A 89 -17.50 1.65 2.24
C TYR A 89 -16.46 0.70 1.63
N ASN A 90 -16.89 -0.53 1.35
CA ASN A 90 -16.11 -1.60 0.73
C ASN A 90 -14.81 -1.99 1.47
N ILE A 91 -14.64 -1.59 2.73
CA ILE A 91 -13.50 -2.02 3.55
C ILE A 91 -13.55 -3.53 3.83
N GLU A 92 -14.75 -4.08 4.02
CA GLU A 92 -14.94 -5.53 4.20
C GLU A 92 -14.48 -6.32 2.97
N VAL A 93 -14.78 -5.83 1.77
CA VAL A 93 -14.32 -6.42 0.50
C VAL A 93 -12.80 -6.38 0.39
N LEU A 94 -12.17 -5.28 0.82
CA LEU A 94 -10.71 -5.18 0.86
C LEU A 94 -10.11 -6.20 1.85
N CYS A 95 -10.68 -6.33 3.05
CA CYS A 95 -10.23 -7.32 4.04
C CYS A 95 -10.40 -8.76 3.52
N GLU A 96 -11.53 -9.07 2.88
CA GLU A 96 -11.77 -10.36 2.25
C GLU A 96 -10.75 -10.63 1.13
N TYR A 97 -10.46 -9.63 0.30
CA TYR A 97 -9.48 -9.77 -0.77
C TYR A 97 -8.08 -10.06 -0.21
N ILE A 98 -7.63 -9.28 0.77
CA ILE A 98 -6.31 -9.46 1.40
C ILE A 98 -6.20 -10.88 1.98
N THR A 99 -7.21 -11.32 2.73
CA THR A 99 -7.18 -12.63 3.42
C THR A 99 -7.29 -13.82 2.47
N LYS A 100 -8.02 -13.69 1.35
CA LYS A 100 -8.23 -14.80 0.40
C LYS A 100 -7.22 -14.84 -0.75
N LYS A 101 -6.70 -13.70 -1.18
CA LYS A 101 -5.91 -13.58 -2.43
C LYS A 101 -4.43 -13.33 -2.20
N ILE A 102 -4.01 -12.79 -1.04
CA ILE A 102 -2.61 -12.60 -0.72
C ILE A 102 -2.12 -13.79 0.11
N PRO A 103 -1.30 -14.70 -0.46
CA PRO A 103 -0.75 -15.82 0.29
C PRO A 103 0.32 -15.34 1.28
N ILE A 104 0.43 -16.02 2.41
CA ILE A 104 1.54 -15.82 3.33
C ILE A 104 2.79 -16.45 2.69
N PRO A 105 3.88 -15.68 2.49
CA PRO A 105 5.09 -16.23 1.89
C PRO A 105 5.70 -17.31 2.80
N PRO A 106 6.25 -18.40 2.24
CA PRO A 106 6.94 -19.40 3.03
C PRO A 106 8.19 -18.79 3.66
N ARG A 107 8.32 -18.86 4.98
CA ARG A 107 9.48 -18.36 5.73
C ARG A 107 10.28 -19.53 6.32
N ASN A 108 11.60 -19.45 6.28
CA ASN A 108 12.48 -20.45 6.87
C ASN A 108 12.73 -20.12 8.35
N PHE A 109 12.13 -20.91 9.24
CA PHE A 109 12.28 -20.75 10.70
C PHE A 109 13.47 -21.52 11.29
N ALA A 110 14.11 -22.41 10.52
CA ALA A 110 15.27 -23.19 10.95
C ALA A 110 16.62 -22.54 10.55
N GLY A 111 16.59 -21.52 9.68
CA GLY A 111 17.78 -20.81 9.25
C GLY A 111 18.36 -19.89 10.32
N ALA A 112 19.58 -19.39 10.08
CA ALA A 112 20.19 -18.39 10.95
C ALA A 112 19.29 -17.14 11.04
N PRO A 113 18.97 -16.64 12.25
CA PRO A 113 18.08 -15.51 12.41
C PRO A 113 18.71 -14.25 11.80
N ARG A 114 17.93 -13.53 10.99
CA ARG A 114 18.29 -12.23 10.40
C ARG A 114 17.19 -11.23 10.72
N LEU A 115 17.58 -10.08 11.28
CA LEU A 115 16.68 -8.98 11.58
C LEU A 115 17.15 -7.74 10.83
N ILE A 116 16.26 -7.17 10.01
CA ILE A 116 16.52 -5.91 9.30
C ILE A 116 15.91 -4.77 10.11
N VAL A 117 16.75 -3.88 10.64
CA VAL A 117 16.31 -2.71 11.41
C VAL A 117 15.96 -1.58 10.45
N ILE A 118 14.67 -1.29 10.30
CA ILE A 118 14.17 -0.21 9.43
C ILE A 118 14.05 1.10 10.20
N ARG A 119 13.71 1.02 11.49
CA ARG A 119 13.51 2.16 12.38
C ARG A 119 14.16 1.86 13.72
N SER A 120 14.71 2.89 14.35
CA SER A 120 15.24 2.87 15.72
C SER A 120 14.65 4.06 16.48
N PHE A 121 14.25 3.83 17.72
CA PHE A 121 13.71 4.85 18.61
C PHE A 121 13.94 4.45 20.06
N ASP A 122 14.01 5.45 20.93
CA ASP A 122 14.01 5.24 22.38
C ASP A 122 12.59 4.95 22.84
N VAL A 123 12.42 3.89 23.62
CA VAL A 123 11.14 3.49 24.22
C VAL A 123 10.86 4.23 25.53
N ASN A 124 11.88 4.87 26.10
CA ASN A 124 11.79 5.58 27.36
C ASN A 124 11.05 6.90 27.19
N LYS A 125 10.16 7.20 28.14
CA LYS A 125 9.45 8.48 28.15
C LYS A 125 10.36 9.59 28.69
N PRO A 126 10.18 10.83 28.25
CA PRO A 126 10.86 11.97 28.88
C PRO A 126 10.60 12.00 30.39
N GLY A 127 11.65 12.20 31.19
CA GLY A 127 11.56 12.25 32.66
C GLY A 127 11.55 10.88 33.37
N CYS A 128 11.88 9.79 32.66
CA CYS A 128 12.06 8.49 33.28
C CYS A 128 13.28 8.49 34.20
N GLU A 129 13.09 8.10 35.45
CA GLU A 129 14.18 7.91 36.39
C GLU A 129 15.11 6.79 35.90
N VAL A 130 16.40 6.88 36.25
CA VAL A 130 17.43 5.93 35.79
C VAL A 130 17.07 4.48 36.15
N LYS A 131 16.36 4.28 37.27
CA LYS A 131 15.93 2.97 37.75
C LYS A 131 14.84 2.33 36.89
N ASP A 132 14.12 3.14 36.11
CA ASP A 132 12.96 2.73 35.32
C ASP A 132 13.24 2.71 33.82
N LEU A 133 14.50 2.93 33.41
CA LEU A 133 14.93 2.82 32.01
C LEU A 133 14.83 1.37 31.52
N LYS A 134 14.27 1.20 30.32
CA LYS A 134 14.11 -0.08 29.62
C LYS A 134 15.22 -0.34 28.62
#